data_AF-A0A529YXW6-F1
#
_entry.id   AF-A0A529YXW6-F1
#
_cell.length_a   1.000
_cell.length_b   1.000
_cell.length_c   1.000
_cell.angle_alpha   90.00
_cell.angle_beta   90.00
_cell.angle_gamma   90.00
#
_symmetry.space_group_name_H-M   'P 1'
#
loop_
_entity.id
_entity.type
_entity.pdbx_description
1 polymer ?
#
loop_
_entity_poly.entity_id
_entity_poly.type
_entity_poly.pdbx_seq_one_letter_code
_entity_poly.pdbx_strand_id
1 'polypeptide(L)'
;MIDLALWLNPLNGANPSGEDLRNDPAFHELERLTEPQVKVVHDGNSKPTSQSSPVDWTAVLEKAEELRPRGRDLRLLVIVAQALANEEGLAGLAQGLTLIAKTFEQYWDTMHPALRTGAPREAALRRINALLDLQNGQEGLLANLRQAVFFSPRAIGPISGRDLEQAALDERVMLQEAASRLGTAEKAALT
;
A
#
# COMPACT_ATOMS: atom_id res chain seq x y z
N MET A 1 14.31 -5.94 3.69
CA MET A 1 14.18 -5.10 4.90
C MET A 1 14.67 -3.71 4.56
N ILE A 2 13.84 -2.70 4.72
CA ILE A 2 14.18 -1.29 4.46
C ILE A 2 14.89 -0.67 5.67
N ASP A 3 15.90 0.16 5.45
CA ASP A 3 16.50 0.95 6.53
C ASP A 3 15.69 2.22 6.77
N LEU A 4 14.75 2.16 7.72
CA LEU A 4 13.87 3.28 8.05
C LEU A 4 14.62 4.57 8.40
N ALA A 5 15.83 4.48 8.99
CA ALA A 5 16.60 5.67 9.35
C ALA A 5 17.04 6.44 8.09
N LEU A 6 17.46 5.73 7.04
CA LEU A 6 17.85 6.36 5.77
C LEU A 6 16.69 7.09 5.08
N TRP A 7 15.47 6.62 5.26
CA TRP A 7 14.27 7.24 4.68
C TRP A 7 13.75 8.42 5.50
N LEU A 8 14.05 8.45 6.81
CA LEU A 8 13.60 9.48 7.74
C LEU A 8 14.64 10.58 8.00
N ASN A 9 15.90 10.39 7.61
CA ASN A 9 16.91 11.45 7.69
C ASN A 9 16.50 12.66 6.85
N PRO A 10 16.71 13.90 7.33
CA PRO A 10 16.39 15.09 6.55
C PRO A 10 17.19 15.07 5.24
N LEU A 11 16.53 15.42 4.14
CA LEU A 11 17.19 15.55 2.84
C LEU A 11 17.98 16.87 2.79
N ASN A 12 19.07 16.88 2.02
CA ASN A 12 19.90 18.07 1.87
C ASN A 12 19.15 19.19 1.15
N GLY A 13 19.45 20.44 1.50
CA GLY A 13 18.89 21.64 0.87
C GLY A 13 17.99 22.44 1.80
N ALA A 14 17.18 23.34 1.23
CA ALA A 14 16.32 24.25 1.99
C ALA A 14 15.05 23.57 2.53
N ASN A 15 14.55 22.54 1.84
CA ASN A 15 13.41 21.74 2.26
C ASN A 15 13.91 20.39 2.79
N PRO A 16 13.68 20.02 4.08
CA PRO A 16 14.13 18.73 4.63
C PRO A 16 13.43 17.50 4.01
N SER A 17 12.41 17.73 3.17
CA SER A 17 11.72 16.72 2.36
C SER A 17 12.13 16.74 0.88
N GLY A 18 13.12 17.53 0.48
CA GLY A 18 13.63 17.57 -0.89
C GLY A 18 12.63 18.09 -1.91
N GLU A 19 12.72 17.59 -3.14
CA GLU A 19 11.97 18.05 -4.32
C GLU A 19 10.63 17.33 -4.51
N ASP A 20 9.66 17.99 -5.17
CA ASP A 20 8.40 17.34 -5.58
C ASP A 20 8.68 16.44 -6.81
N LEU A 21 8.51 15.13 -6.63
CA LEU A 21 8.80 14.13 -7.65
C LEU A 21 7.72 14.01 -8.73
N ARG A 22 6.65 14.82 -8.69
CA ARG A 22 5.47 14.64 -9.56
C ARG A 22 5.77 14.56 -11.05
N ASN A 23 6.76 15.32 -11.53
CA ASN A 23 7.12 15.38 -12.94
C ASN A 23 8.48 14.71 -13.20
N ASP A 24 8.99 13.95 -12.24
CA ASP A 24 10.28 13.30 -12.36
C ASP A 24 10.17 12.08 -13.28
N PRO A 25 10.98 11.97 -14.34
CA PRO A 25 10.93 10.82 -15.24
C PRO A 25 11.17 9.48 -14.53
N ALA A 26 12.02 9.44 -13.50
CA ALA A 26 12.28 8.22 -12.75
C ALA A 26 11.10 7.86 -11.83
N PHE A 27 10.31 8.85 -11.38
CA PHE A 27 9.06 8.59 -10.66
C PHE A 27 7.99 8.01 -11.59
N HIS A 28 7.85 8.52 -12.82
CA HIS A 28 6.96 7.92 -13.82
C HIS A 28 7.38 6.51 -14.23
N GLU A 29 8.68 6.25 -14.31
CA GLU A 29 9.20 4.90 -14.53
C GLU A 29 8.82 3.96 -13.39
N LEU A 30 8.95 4.42 -12.14
CA LEU A 30 8.51 3.68 -10.95
C LEU A 30 7.02 3.34 -11.02
N GLU A 31 6.16 4.32 -11.34
CA GLU A 31 4.72 4.11 -11.50
C GLU A 31 4.44 2.99 -12.51
N ARG A 32 5.12 3.02 -13.67
CA ARG A 32 4.99 1.98 -14.70
C ARG A 32 5.45 0.60 -14.25
N LEU A 33 6.44 0.50 -13.35
CA LEU A 33 6.90 -0.78 -12.80
C LEU A 33 5.83 -1.42 -11.91
N THR A 34 4.93 -0.64 -11.32
CA THR A 34 3.84 -1.17 -10.49
C THR A 34 2.69 -1.79 -11.29
N GLU A 35 2.71 -1.64 -12.62
CA GLU A 35 1.70 -2.20 -13.53
C GLU A 35 2.15 -3.55 -14.10
N PRO A 36 1.24 -4.55 -14.19
CA PRO A 36 1.52 -5.81 -14.87
C PRO A 36 1.94 -5.57 -16.33
N GLN A 37 3.06 -6.19 -16.72
CA GLN A 37 3.57 -6.00 -18.08
C GLN A 37 2.85 -6.94 -19.05
N VAL A 38 2.05 -6.38 -19.95
CA VAL A 38 1.36 -7.13 -21.00
C VAL A 38 2.22 -7.18 -22.26
N LYS A 39 2.72 -8.36 -22.60
CA LYS A 39 3.41 -8.61 -23.87
C LYS A 39 2.45 -9.26 -24.87
N VAL A 40 2.26 -8.63 -26.01
CA VAL A 40 1.49 -9.19 -27.13
C VAL A 40 2.44 -9.98 -28.02
N VAL A 41 2.35 -11.31 -27.97
CA VAL A 41 3.16 -12.19 -28.81
C VAL A 41 2.40 -12.44 -30.12
N HIS A 42 3.05 -12.11 -31.25
CA HIS A 42 2.58 -12.44 -32.59
C HIS A 42 3.39 -13.63 -33.10
N ASP A 43 2.85 -14.83 -32.94
CA ASP A 43 3.40 -16.00 -33.62
C ASP A 43 2.79 -16.04 -35.02
N GLY A 44 3.62 -15.93 -36.06
CA GLY A 44 3.29 -15.47 -37.41
C GLY A 44 2.16 -16.16 -38.20
N ASN A 45 1.39 -17.07 -37.60
CA ASN A 45 0.20 -17.72 -38.15
C ASN A 45 -1.01 -17.78 -37.18
N SER A 46 -0.96 -17.17 -35.99
CA SER A 46 -2.03 -17.23 -34.98
C SER A 46 -2.52 -15.85 -34.53
N LYS A 47 -3.75 -15.78 -33.98
CA LYS A 47 -4.26 -14.55 -33.35
C LYS A 47 -3.29 -14.10 -32.24
N PRO A 48 -3.02 -12.79 -32.11
CA PRO A 48 -2.13 -12.29 -31.07
C PRO A 48 -2.60 -12.76 -29.70
N THR A 49 -1.67 -13.30 -28.91
CA THR A 49 -1.95 -13.76 -27.56
C THR A 49 -1.24 -12.84 -26.58
N SER A 50 -1.97 -12.32 -25.59
CA SER A 50 -1.41 -11.45 -24.55
C SER A 50 -0.95 -12.29 -23.37
N GLN A 51 0.32 -12.20 -23.00
CA GLN A 51 0.87 -12.76 -21.77
C GLN A 51 1.17 -11.61 -20.79
N SER A 52 0.56 -11.67 -19.62
CA SER A 52 0.85 -10.73 -18.53
C SER A 52 1.91 -11.33 -17.62
N SER A 53 3.01 -10.61 -17.41
CA SER A 53 4.00 -10.95 -16.39
C SER A 53 3.64 -10.27 -15.08
N PRO A 54 3.80 -10.96 -13.93
CA PRO A 54 3.58 -10.35 -12.62
C PRO A 54 4.55 -9.17 -12.42
N VAL A 55 4.16 -8.26 -11.52
CA VAL A 55 5.00 -7.13 -11.13
C VAL A 55 6.24 -7.62 -10.38
N ASP A 56 7.40 -7.07 -10.73
CA ASP A 56 8.66 -7.28 -10.02
C ASP A 56 8.79 -6.25 -8.89
N TRP A 57 8.36 -6.64 -7.69
CA TRP A 57 8.36 -5.74 -6.52
C TRP A 57 9.77 -5.45 -6.01
N THR A 58 10.74 -6.34 -6.26
CA THR A 58 12.15 -6.08 -5.98
C THR A 58 12.66 -4.92 -6.84
N ALA A 59 12.38 -4.93 -8.15
CA ALA A 59 12.74 -3.82 -9.03
C ALA A 59 12.03 -2.49 -8.65
N VAL A 60 10.79 -2.56 -8.17
CA VAL A 60 10.07 -1.38 -7.63
C VAL A 60 10.80 -0.80 -6.41
N LEU A 61 11.26 -1.65 -5.47
CA LEU A 61 12.00 -1.21 -4.28
C LEU A 61 13.37 -0.62 -4.65
N GLU A 62 14.10 -1.24 -5.57
CA GLU A 62 15.37 -0.71 -6.07
C GLU A 62 15.20 0.68 -6.68
N LYS A 63 14.17 0.84 -7.54
CA LYS A 63 13.86 2.13 -8.16
C LYS A 63 13.41 3.19 -7.15
N ALA A 64 12.66 2.79 -6.13
CA ALA A 64 12.25 3.67 -5.06
C ALA A 64 13.44 4.17 -4.21
N GLU A 65 14.44 3.31 -3.98
CA GLU A 65 15.67 3.66 -3.26
C GLU A 65 16.52 4.69 -4.04
N GLU A 66 16.53 4.64 -5.37
CA GLU A 66 17.15 5.68 -6.23
C GLU A 66 16.49 7.07 -6.04
N LEU A 67 15.18 7.09 -5.81
CA LEU A 67 14.39 8.31 -5.66
C LEU A 67 14.42 8.88 -4.23
N ARG A 68 14.61 8.03 -3.21
CA ARG A 68 14.67 8.41 -1.79
C ARG A 68 15.52 9.66 -1.51
N PRO A 69 16.78 9.80 -1.97
CA PRO A 69 17.59 10.97 -1.65
C PRO A 69 17.10 12.26 -2.32
N ARG A 70 16.15 12.20 -3.25
CA ARG A 70 15.69 13.34 -4.05
C ARG A 70 14.46 14.01 -3.47
N GLY A 71 13.48 13.23 -3.02
CA GLY A 71 12.21 13.76 -2.53
C GLY A 71 11.47 12.80 -1.60
N ARG A 72 10.98 13.34 -0.49
CA ARG A 72 10.06 12.67 0.43
C ARG A 72 8.63 12.95 -0.03
N ASP A 73 8.10 12.02 -0.82
CA ASP A 73 6.76 12.09 -1.39
C ASP A 73 5.87 10.96 -0.86
N LEU A 74 4.67 11.28 -0.37
CA LEU A 74 3.73 10.29 0.15
C LEU A 74 3.33 9.25 -0.90
N ARG A 75 3.25 9.61 -2.18
CA ARG A 75 2.95 8.67 -3.26
C ARG A 75 4.06 7.63 -3.41
N LEU A 76 5.32 8.07 -3.32
CA LEU A 76 6.48 7.16 -3.26
C LEU A 76 6.37 6.22 -2.06
N LEU A 77 6.07 6.75 -0.87
CA LEU A 77 5.97 5.94 0.34
C LEU A 77 4.85 4.90 0.29
N VAL A 78 3.73 5.22 -0.38
CA VAL A 78 2.62 4.28 -0.62
C VAL A 78 3.06 3.15 -1.55
N ILE A 79 3.78 3.46 -2.63
CA ILE A 79 4.37 2.44 -3.53
C ILE A 79 5.36 1.55 -2.77
N VAL A 80 6.23 2.14 -1.95
CA VAL A 80 7.17 1.39 -1.11
C VAL A 80 6.44 0.48 -0.12
N ALA A 81 5.40 0.96 0.56
CA ALA A 81 4.61 0.14 1.46
C ALA A 81 3.94 -1.04 0.75
N GLN A 82 3.45 -0.81 -0.47
CA GLN A 82 2.90 -1.86 -1.31
C GLN A 82 3.95 -2.89 -1.73
N ALA A 83 5.12 -2.44 -2.19
CA ALA A 83 6.18 -3.34 -2.62
C ALA A 83 6.73 -4.18 -1.45
N LEU A 84 6.96 -3.56 -0.29
CA LEU A 84 7.34 -4.27 0.93
C LEU A 84 6.29 -5.30 1.34
N ALA A 85 5.00 -4.98 1.25
CA ALA A 85 3.94 -5.92 1.59
C ALA A 85 3.91 -7.14 0.66
N ASN A 86 4.28 -6.98 -0.62
CA ASN A 86 4.34 -8.10 -1.56
C ASN A 86 5.61 -8.95 -1.40
N GLU A 87 6.74 -8.34 -1.03
CA GLU A 87 8.01 -9.05 -0.82
C GLU A 87 8.10 -9.74 0.56
N GLU A 88 7.59 -9.08 1.60
CA GLU A 88 7.79 -9.50 3.00
C GLU A 88 6.47 -9.73 3.75
N GLY A 89 5.34 -9.74 3.05
CA GLY A 89 4.01 -9.95 3.64
C GLY A 89 3.65 -8.88 4.68
N LEU A 90 3.00 -9.30 5.78
CA LEU A 90 2.57 -8.38 6.84
C LEU A 90 3.73 -7.66 7.53
N ALA A 91 4.91 -8.30 7.61
CA ALA A 91 6.09 -7.66 8.20
C ALA A 91 6.55 -6.47 7.34
N GLY A 92 6.53 -6.62 6.01
CA GLY A 92 6.82 -5.53 5.08
C GLY A 92 5.75 -4.45 5.11
N LEU A 93 4.47 -4.83 5.17
CA LEU A 93 3.37 -3.87 5.32
C LEU A 93 3.54 -3.02 6.60
N ALA A 94 3.87 -3.65 7.72
CA ALA A 94 4.11 -2.95 8.98
C ALA A 94 5.27 -1.95 8.88
N GLN A 95 6.36 -2.33 8.20
CA GLN A 95 7.48 -1.41 7.93
C GLN A 95 7.03 -0.22 7.08
N GLY A 96 6.31 -0.45 5.98
CA GLY A 96 5.80 0.60 5.10
C GLY A 96 4.83 1.57 5.78
N LEU A 97 3.87 1.05 6.55
CA LEU A 97 2.95 1.88 7.33
C LEU A 97 3.67 2.67 8.43
N THR A 98 4.67 2.07 9.07
CA THR A 98 5.53 2.77 10.04
C THR A 98 6.29 3.92 9.39
N LEU A 99 6.82 3.71 8.18
CA LEU A 99 7.51 4.74 7.41
C LEU A 99 6.59 5.93 7.08
N ILE A 100 5.36 5.64 6.64
CA ILE A 100 4.34 6.68 6.37
C ILE A 100 4.00 7.44 7.65
N ALA A 101 3.71 6.73 8.74
CA ALA A 101 3.32 7.34 10.02
C ALA A 101 4.42 8.26 10.58
N LYS A 102 5.67 7.77 10.63
CA LYS A 102 6.83 8.55 11.08
C LYS A 102 7.12 9.74 10.17
N THR A 103 6.85 9.60 8.87
CA THR A 103 6.96 10.73 7.92
C THR A 103 5.94 11.83 8.25
N PHE A 104 4.71 11.47 8.61
CA PHE A 104 3.72 12.47 9.03
C PHE A 104 4.15 13.17 10.31
N GLU A 105 4.65 12.44 11.30
CA GLU A 105 5.12 13.02 12.56
C GLU A 105 6.25 14.05 12.36
N GLN A 106 7.18 13.77 11.45
CA GLN A 106 8.42 14.55 11.30
C GLN A 106 8.36 15.62 10.20
N TYR A 107 7.59 15.37 9.13
CA TYR A 107 7.70 16.13 7.88
C TYR A 107 6.35 16.53 7.31
N TRP A 108 5.29 16.58 8.12
CA TRP A 108 3.95 16.95 7.67
C TRP A 108 3.95 18.25 6.85
N ASP A 109 4.60 19.31 7.32
CA ASP A 109 4.54 20.61 6.63
C ASP A 109 5.36 20.66 5.34
N THR A 110 6.41 19.83 5.24
CA THR A 110 7.43 19.93 4.20
C THR A 110 7.32 18.85 3.12
N MET A 111 6.71 17.71 3.41
CA MET A 111 6.61 16.57 2.50
C MET A 111 5.73 16.81 1.28
N HIS A 112 5.95 16.02 0.24
CA HIS A 112 5.20 16.08 -1.00
C HIS A 112 4.06 15.06 -1.04
N PRO A 113 2.95 15.31 -1.76
CA PRO A 113 2.63 16.59 -2.39
C PRO A 113 2.42 17.71 -1.37
N ALA A 114 2.91 18.91 -1.68
CA ALA A 114 2.77 20.07 -0.79
C ALA A 114 1.30 20.40 -0.49
N LEU A 115 1.04 20.85 0.74
CA LEU A 115 -0.27 21.36 1.16
C LEU A 115 -0.67 22.56 0.31
N ARG A 116 -1.95 22.63 -0.05
CA ARG A 116 -2.53 23.80 -0.72
C ARG A 116 -3.09 24.78 0.30
N THR A 117 -3.33 26.01 -0.11
CA THR A 117 -4.09 26.98 0.68
C THR A 117 -5.56 26.59 0.73
N GLY A 118 -6.22 26.74 1.88
CA GLY A 118 -7.65 26.50 2.03
C GLY A 118 -7.99 25.79 3.34
N ALA A 119 -9.20 25.24 3.42
CA ALA A 119 -9.62 24.43 4.56
C ALA A 119 -8.72 23.18 4.70
N PRO A 120 -8.46 22.66 5.91
CA PRO A 120 -7.49 21.58 6.14
C PRO A 120 -7.67 20.35 5.26
N ARG A 121 -8.92 19.92 5.03
CA ARG A 121 -9.24 18.77 4.16
C ARG A 121 -8.85 19.03 2.71
N GLU A 122 -9.19 20.20 2.17
CA GLU A 122 -8.88 20.59 0.79
C GLU A 122 -7.37 20.81 0.59
N ALA A 123 -6.71 21.40 1.60
CA ALA A 123 -5.27 21.58 1.64
C ALA A 123 -4.53 20.23 1.50
N ALA A 124 -5.03 19.20 2.18
CA ALA A 124 -4.44 17.86 2.22
C ALA A 124 -5.00 16.88 1.17
N LEU A 125 -5.92 17.30 0.29
CA LEU A 125 -6.65 16.40 -0.61
C LEU A 125 -5.75 15.48 -1.44
N ARG A 126 -4.63 15.99 -1.96
CA ARG A 126 -3.66 15.18 -2.72
C ARG A 126 -3.00 14.09 -1.88
N ARG A 127 -2.76 14.35 -0.60
CA ARG A 127 -2.19 13.37 0.33
C ARG A 127 -3.23 12.33 0.75
N ILE A 128 -4.48 12.77 0.94
CA ILE A 128 -5.61 11.88 1.20
C ILE A 128 -5.78 10.91 0.04
N ASN A 129 -5.77 11.39 -1.21
CA ASN A 129 -5.89 10.53 -2.39
C ASN A 129 -4.76 9.50 -2.46
N ALA A 130 -3.51 9.89 -2.20
CA ALA A 130 -2.40 8.93 -2.16
C ALA A 130 -2.61 7.82 -1.12
N LEU A 131 -3.18 8.14 0.05
CA LEU A 131 -3.52 7.10 1.06
C LEU A 131 -4.71 6.23 0.65
N LEU A 132 -5.66 6.77 -0.12
CA LEU A 132 -6.80 6.00 -0.61
C LEU A 132 -6.36 4.90 -1.58
N ASP A 133 -5.22 5.05 -2.25
CA ASP A 133 -4.64 4.02 -3.11
C ASP A 133 -4.30 2.73 -2.34
N LEU A 134 -3.94 2.83 -1.05
CA LEU A 134 -3.74 1.65 -0.18
C LEU A 134 -5.02 0.82 -0.02
N GLN A 135 -6.19 1.45 -0.16
CA GLN A 135 -7.50 0.83 0.01
C GLN A 135 -8.12 0.35 -1.30
N ASN A 136 -7.43 0.50 -2.43
CA ASN A 136 -7.95 0.06 -3.70
C ASN A 136 -8.19 -1.47 -3.68
N GLY A 137 -9.47 -1.84 -3.75
CA GLY A 137 -9.91 -3.22 -3.61
C GLY A 137 -9.89 -4.02 -4.90
N GLN A 138 -9.71 -3.35 -6.05
CA GLN A 138 -9.64 -4.00 -7.36
C GLN A 138 -8.19 -4.30 -7.75
N GLU A 139 -7.29 -3.35 -7.46
CA GLU A 139 -5.88 -3.39 -7.82
C GLU A 139 -5.05 -2.80 -6.67
N GLY A 140 -3.75 -3.07 -6.63
CA GLY A 140 -2.86 -2.49 -5.62
C GLY A 140 -2.80 -3.29 -4.30
N LEU A 141 -2.40 -2.62 -3.21
CA LEU A 141 -2.08 -3.26 -1.93
C LEU A 141 -3.20 -4.14 -1.37
N LEU A 142 -4.42 -3.61 -1.19
CA LEU A 142 -5.51 -4.38 -0.57
C LEU A 142 -5.93 -5.56 -1.45
N ALA A 143 -5.98 -5.38 -2.77
CA ALA A 143 -6.25 -6.46 -3.71
C ALA A 143 -5.18 -7.58 -3.62
N ASN A 144 -3.90 -7.20 -3.49
CA ASN A 144 -2.80 -8.15 -3.34
C ASN A 144 -2.88 -8.89 -2.00
N LEU A 145 -3.14 -8.19 -0.89
CA LEU A 145 -3.33 -8.80 0.43
C LEU A 145 -4.50 -9.79 0.43
N ARG A 146 -5.62 -9.47 -0.23
CA ARG A 146 -6.75 -10.40 -0.36
C ARG A 146 -6.38 -11.69 -1.09
N GLN A 147 -5.47 -11.62 -2.06
CA GLN A 147 -5.03 -12.77 -2.85
C GLN A 147 -3.88 -13.56 -2.18
N ALA A 148 -3.11 -12.92 -1.30
CA ALA A 148 -2.00 -13.54 -0.61
C ALA A 148 -2.47 -14.70 0.27
N VAL A 149 -1.70 -15.79 0.28
CA VAL A 149 -1.90 -16.94 1.17
C VAL A 149 -1.16 -16.67 2.48
N PHE A 150 -1.90 -16.61 3.59
CA PHE A 150 -1.33 -16.33 4.93
C PHE A 150 -0.98 -17.61 5.67
N PHE A 151 -1.82 -18.62 5.53
CA PHE A 151 -1.66 -19.92 6.20
C PHE A 151 -1.90 -21.03 5.19
N SER A 152 -1.24 -22.17 5.37
CA SER A 152 -1.58 -23.38 4.61
C SER A 152 -1.57 -24.62 5.51
N PRO A 153 -2.53 -24.74 6.44
CA PRO A 153 -2.63 -25.91 7.31
C PRO A 153 -2.92 -27.17 6.49
N ARG A 154 -2.23 -28.27 6.76
CA ARG A 154 -2.36 -29.53 5.98
C ARG A 154 -3.79 -30.07 5.87
N ALA A 155 -4.63 -29.85 6.89
CA ALA A 155 -6.00 -30.38 6.95
C ALA A 155 -7.04 -29.51 6.22
N ILE A 156 -6.73 -28.24 5.98
CA ILE A 156 -7.70 -27.23 5.50
C ILE A 156 -7.29 -26.70 4.11
N GLY A 157 -6.00 -26.69 3.81
CA GLY A 157 -5.45 -26.08 2.59
C GLY A 157 -5.07 -24.60 2.78
N PRO A 158 -4.72 -23.89 1.70
CA PRO A 158 -4.33 -22.49 1.78
C PRO A 158 -5.49 -21.60 2.22
N ILE A 159 -5.21 -20.69 3.14
CA ILE A 159 -6.12 -19.65 3.63
C ILE A 159 -5.59 -18.32 3.13
N SER A 160 -6.36 -17.68 2.26
CA SER A 160 -6.05 -16.38 1.67
C SER A 160 -6.49 -15.23 2.58
N GLY A 161 -6.01 -14.01 2.28
CA GLY A 161 -6.49 -12.81 2.97
C GLY A 161 -7.99 -12.58 2.78
N ARG A 162 -8.55 -12.99 1.63
CA ARG A 162 -10.00 -12.94 1.39
C ARG A 162 -10.77 -13.87 2.33
N ASP A 163 -10.25 -15.06 2.61
CA ASP A 163 -10.87 -16.00 3.55
C ASP A 163 -10.87 -15.43 4.98
N LEU A 164 -9.77 -14.76 5.37
CA LEU A 164 -9.68 -14.07 6.66
C LEU A 164 -10.65 -12.88 6.75
N GLU A 165 -10.79 -12.10 5.69
CA GLU A 165 -11.73 -10.98 5.62
C GLU A 165 -13.19 -11.45 5.78
N GLN A 166 -13.57 -12.54 5.10
CA GLN A 166 -14.90 -13.16 5.22
C GLN A 166 -15.15 -13.64 6.65
N ALA A 167 -14.20 -14.37 7.25
CA ALA A 167 -14.34 -14.87 8.61
C ALA A 167 -14.48 -13.74 9.65
N ALA A 168 -13.75 -12.64 9.47
CA ALA A 168 -13.85 -11.47 10.36
C ALA A 168 -15.20 -10.73 10.24
N LEU A 169 -15.79 -10.69 9.04
CA LEU A 169 -17.14 -10.16 8.83
C LEU A 169 -18.18 -11.06 9.49
N ASP A 170 -18.04 -12.38 9.38
CA ASP A 170 -18.94 -13.33 10.01
C ASP A 170 -18.92 -13.21 11.53
N GLU A 171 -17.77 -13.00 12.17
CA GLU A 171 -17.71 -12.75 13.62
C GLU A 171 -18.38 -11.42 14.01
N ARG A 172 -18.16 -10.34 13.24
CA ARG A 172 -18.76 -9.03 13.53
C ARG A 172 -20.27 -9.03 13.31
N VAL A 173 -20.73 -9.68 12.25
CA VAL A 173 -22.16 -9.91 11.95
C VAL A 173 -22.75 -10.84 13.00
N MET A 174 -22.06 -11.91 13.39
CA MET A 174 -22.50 -12.81 14.47
C MET A 174 -22.60 -12.10 15.81
N LEU A 175 -21.64 -11.24 16.17
CA LEU A 175 -21.69 -10.42 17.38
C LEU A 175 -22.79 -9.35 17.33
N GLN A 176 -23.04 -8.75 16.16
CA GLN A 176 -24.16 -7.81 15.97
C GLN A 176 -25.52 -8.51 16.01
N GLU A 177 -25.65 -9.66 15.34
CA GLU A 177 -26.86 -10.48 15.36
C GLU A 177 -27.13 -11.04 16.75
N ALA A 178 -26.10 -11.58 17.43
CA ALA A 178 -26.18 -11.99 18.82
C ALA A 178 -26.59 -10.80 19.70
N ALA A 179 -25.92 -9.65 19.63
CA ALA A 179 -26.31 -8.47 20.39
C ALA A 179 -27.74 -7.98 20.08
N SER A 180 -28.27 -8.19 18.87
CA SER A 180 -29.67 -7.88 18.56
C SER A 180 -30.67 -8.87 19.15
N ARG A 181 -30.25 -10.12 19.38
CA ARG A 181 -31.07 -11.23 19.90
C ARG A 181 -30.93 -11.48 21.39
N LEU A 182 -29.91 -10.90 22.03
CA LEU A 182 -29.63 -11.05 23.47
C LEU A 182 -30.43 -10.04 24.31
N GLY A 183 -30.97 -10.52 25.43
CA GLY A 183 -31.65 -9.71 26.44
C GLY A 183 -30.67 -8.79 27.19
N THR A 184 -31.19 -7.82 27.94
CA THR A 184 -30.39 -6.84 28.71
C THR A 184 -29.39 -7.49 29.67
N ALA A 185 -29.73 -8.65 30.25
CA ALA A 185 -28.85 -9.39 31.16
C ALA A 185 -27.67 -10.07 30.44
N GLU A 186 -27.86 -10.52 29.20
CA GLU A 186 -26.83 -11.22 28.44
C GLU A 186 -25.83 -10.24 27.80
N LYS A 187 -26.29 -9.03 27.47
CA LYS A 187 -25.41 -7.92 27.03
C LYS A 187 -24.42 -7.49 28.11
N ALA A 188 -24.82 -7.57 29.38
CA ALA A 188 -23.97 -7.18 30.51
C ALA A 188 -22.83 -8.18 30.78
N ALA A 189 -22.90 -9.41 30.24
CA ALA A 189 -21.87 -10.44 30.43
C ALA A 189 -20.76 -10.42 29.35
N LEU A 190 -20.92 -9.61 28.29
CA LEU A 190 -19.99 -9.49 27.16
C LEU A 190 -19.09 -8.23 27.23
N THR A 191 -19.15 -7.48 28.33
CA THR A 191 -18.34 -6.28 28.60
C THR A 191 -17.46 -6.52 29.81
#